data_AF-A0A972U8Z0-F1
#
_entry.id   AF-A0A972U8Z0-F1
#
_cell.length_a   1.000
_cell.length_b   1.000
_cell.length_c   1.000
_cell.angle_alpha   90.00
_cell.angle_beta   90.00
_cell.angle_gamma   90.00
#
_symmetry.space_group_name_H-M   'P 1'
#
loop_
_entity.id
_entity.type
_entity.pdbx_description
1 polymer ?
#
loop_
_entity_poly.entity_id
_entity_poly.type
_entity_poly.pdbx_seq_one_letter_code
_entity_poly.pdbx_strand_id
1 'polypeptide(L)'
;MQSWVSGTDFQNDQFVSESVTIAESSYTFPTDMQIRFTCDASYNSDDVYIDEIRITASTGGAGAQSAGGSLIRLVETQNPAMPSTHAALGTPHAWLEGQGLIADGTTYDEAERANPDGDAFTTAQEYIGDTDPTDAGSYPCITGASLGPYFEIRFDSSTGRVYTLIGSSDLVDDTWTKVPGAGPRLGCGGEDVLRGTNQPPWGPFYRLQINLP
;
A
#
# COMPACT_ATOMS: atom_id res chain seq x y z
N MET A 1 -20.27 23.33 -10.10
CA MET A 1 -21.11 23.19 -8.90
C MET A 1 -22.09 22.08 -9.19
N GLN A 2 -22.08 21.02 -8.39
CA GLN A 2 -23.04 19.92 -8.51
C GLN A 2 -24.24 20.21 -7.60
N SER A 3 -25.44 19.87 -8.04
CA SER A 3 -26.69 20.06 -7.31
C SER A 3 -27.55 18.81 -7.42
N TRP A 4 -28.32 18.54 -6.36
CA TRP A 4 -29.26 17.44 -6.29
C TRP A 4 -30.61 17.96 -5.80
N VAL A 5 -31.70 17.40 -6.33
CA VAL A 5 -33.08 17.83 -6.11
C VAL A 5 -33.94 16.65 -5.67
N SER A 6 -34.65 16.80 -4.54
CA SER A 6 -35.60 15.79 -4.06
C SER A 6 -36.69 15.50 -5.09
N GLY A 7 -37.09 14.24 -5.20
CA GLY A 7 -38.03 13.74 -6.21
C GLY A 7 -37.40 13.52 -7.59
N THR A 8 -36.23 14.08 -7.87
CA THR A 8 -35.47 13.86 -9.12
C THR A 8 -34.25 12.98 -8.87
N ASP A 9 -33.34 13.41 -8.01
CA ASP A 9 -32.05 12.74 -7.79
C ASP A 9 -32.07 11.82 -6.56
N PHE A 10 -32.93 12.13 -5.59
CA PHE A 10 -33.16 11.28 -4.42
C PHE A 10 -34.64 11.32 -4.01
N GLN A 11 -35.08 10.30 -3.28
CA GLN A 11 -36.42 10.19 -2.73
C GLN A 11 -36.34 10.22 -1.20
N ASN A 12 -37.41 10.67 -0.52
CA ASN A 12 -37.42 10.74 0.95
C ASN A 12 -37.30 9.35 1.60
N ASP A 13 -36.70 9.32 2.79
CA ASP A 13 -36.49 8.11 3.61
C ASP A 13 -35.69 6.99 2.92
N GLN A 14 -34.85 7.35 1.94
CA GLN A 14 -33.93 6.42 1.26
C GLN A 14 -32.49 6.91 1.41
N PHE A 15 -31.59 5.97 1.70
CA PHE A 15 -30.15 6.25 1.69
C PHE A 15 -29.66 6.20 0.23
N VAL A 16 -29.04 7.28 -0.22
CA VAL A 16 -28.48 7.40 -1.58
C VAL A 16 -27.02 7.79 -1.47
N SER A 17 -26.15 7.09 -2.20
CA SER A 17 -24.72 7.36 -2.26
C SER A 17 -24.37 7.99 -3.60
N GLU A 18 -23.72 9.14 -3.57
CA GLU A 18 -23.32 9.91 -4.75
C GLU A 18 -21.81 10.16 -4.77
N SER A 19 -21.23 10.28 -5.96
CA SER A 19 -19.80 10.55 -6.14
C SER A 19 -19.57 11.73 -7.07
N VAL A 20 -18.71 12.66 -6.65
CA VAL A 20 -18.28 13.80 -7.46
C VAL A 20 -16.78 13.77 -7.60
N THR A 21 -16.31 13.75 -8.85
CA THR A 21 -14.89 13.87 -9.18
C THR A 21 -14.60 15.28 -9.69
N ILE A 22 -13.66 15.97 -9.03
CA ILE A 22 -13.16 17.27 -9.46
C ILE A 22 -11.73 17.06 -9.97
N ALA A 23 -11.51 17.29 -11.26
CA ALA A 23 -10.20 17.12 -11.88
C ALA A 23 -9.42 18.44 -11.91
N GLU A 24 -8.10 18.39 -11.81
CA GLU A 24 -7.24 19.57 -11.94
C GLU A 24 -7.33 20.22 -13.33
N SER A 25 -7.81 19.49 -14.34
CA SER A 25 -8.10 20.02 -15.67
C SER A 25 -9.34 20.92 -15.70
N SER A 26 -10.26 20.78 -14.73
CA SER A 26 -11.49 21.56 -14.63
C SER A 26 -11.50 22.53 -13.46
N TYR A 27 -10.64 22.34 -12.45
CA TYR A 27 -10.57 23.18 -11.27
C TYR A 27 -9.16 23.20 -10.67
N THR A 28 -8.57 24.38 -10.49
CA THR A 28 -7.27 24.53 -9.82
C THR A 28 -7.46 24.53 -8.31
N PHE A 29 -6.88 23.56 -7.62
CA PHE A 29 -7.00 23.44 -6.16
C PHE A 29 -6.10 24.46 -5.42
N PRO A 30 -6.65 25.30 -4.52
CA PRO A 30 -5.86 26.18 -3.67
C PRO A 30 -5.23 25.41 -2.50
N THR A 31 -4.18 25.98 -1.91
CA THR A 31 -3.44 25.37 -0.77
C THR A 31 -4.27 25.24 0.51
N ASP A 32 -5.38 25.98 0.61
CA ASP A 32 -6.31 26.02 1.72
C ASP A 32 -7.73 25.58 1.29
N MET A 33 -7.81 24.58 0.40
CA MET A 33 -9.09 24.11 -0.13
C MET A 33 -10.08 23.76 0.99
N GLN A 34 -11.28 24.30 0.85
CA GLN A 34 -12.42 23.99 1.71
C GLN A 34 -13.52 23.34 0.87
N ILE A 35 -14.11 22.27 1.39
CA ILE A 35 -15.31 21.65 0.82
C ILE A 35 -16.50 22.13 1.64
N ARG A 36 -17.54 22.60 0.95
CA ARG A 36 -18.78 23.06 1.57
C ARG A 36 -19.95 22.29 1.00
N PHE A 37 -20.69 21.62 1.88
CA PHE A 37 -22.02 21.10 1.60
C PHE A 37 -23.02 22.21 1.93
N THR A 38 -23.80 22.64 0.95
CA THR A 38 -24.82 23.68 1.13
C THR A 38 -26.19 23.10 0.82
N CYS A 39 -27.11 23.24 1.77
CA CYS A 39 -28.53 23.05 1.51
C CYS A 39 -29.16 24.42 1.28
N ASP A 40 -29.90 24.58 0.19
CA ASP A 40 -30.66 25.81 -0.09
C ASP A 40 -31.97 25.88 0.70
N ALA A 41 -32.40 24.75 1.30
CA ALA A 41 -33.51 24.58 2.27
C ALA A 41 -34.63 25.64 2.16
N SER A 42 -35.15 25.83 0.94
CA SER A 42 -35.76 27.10 0.59
C SER A 42 -37.14 27.33 1.22
N TYR A 43 -37.90 26.28 1.55
CA TYR A 43 -39.19 26.35 2.29
C TYR A 43 -39.66 24.96 2.74
N ASN A 44 -40.26 24.88 3.94
CA ASN A 44 -41.07 23.76 4.53
C ASN A 44 -40.49 22.96 5.73
N SER A 45 -39.44 23.45 6.39
CA SER A 45 -38.71 22.71 7.46
C SER A 45 -37.97 21.48 6.91
N ASP A 46 -37.18 21.70 5.87
CA ASP A 46 -36.34 20.68 5.27
C ASP A 46 -35.29 20.17 6.27
N ASP A 47 -35.38 18.89 6.65
CA ASP A 47 -34.31 18.17 7.33
C ASP A 47 -33.54 17.36 6.30
N VAL A 48 -32.26 17.72 6.09
CA VAL A 48 -31.37 17.03 5.16
C VAL A 48 -30.25 16.36 5.92
N TYR A 49 -30.18 15.04 5.82
CA TYR A 49 -29.15 14.21 6.44
C TYR A 49 -28.09 13.86 5.41
N ILE A 50 -26.83 14.11 5.76
CA ILE A 50 -25.65 13.72 4.97
C ILE A 50 -24.79 12.90 5.91
N ASP A 51 -24.48 11.67 5.52
CA ASP A 51 -23.65 10.76 6.30
C ASP A 51 -22.65 10.03 5.38
N GLU A 52 -21.69 9.33 5.99
CA GLU A 52 -20.64 8.56 5.33
C GLU A 52 -19.80 9.38 4.33
N ILE A 53 -19.55 10.65 4.67
CA ILE A 53 -18.77 11.55 3.80
C ILE A 53 -17.34 11.03 3.66
N ARG A 54 -17.00 10.58 2.45
CA ARG A 54 -15.64 10.20 2.07
C ARG A 54 -15.05 11.19 1.09
N ILE A 55 -13.92 11.79 1.47
CA ILE A 55 -13.15 12.70 0.62
C ILE A 55 -11.80 12.04 0.34
N THR A 56 -11.48 11.88 -0.94
CA THR A 56 -10.16 11.44 -1.39
C THR A 56 -9.59 12.48 -2.34
N ALA A 57 -8.27 12.66 -2.30
CA ALA A 57 -7.55 13.50 -3.25
C ALA A 57 -6.43 12.68 -3.85
N SER A 58 -6.31 12.68 -5.19
CA SER A 58 -5.16 12.11 -5.88
C SER A 58 -4.61 13.18 -6.80
N THR A 59 -3.29 13.36 -6.79
CA THR A 59 -2.64 14.15 -7.83
C THR A 59 -2.77 13.39 -9.13
N GLY A 60 -3.16 14.05 -10.23
CA GLY A 60 -3.28 13.40 -11.54
C GLY A 60 -1.97 12.82 -12.09
N GLY A 61 -0.84 12.99 -11.38
CA GLY A 61 0.35 12.15 -11.50
C GLY A 61 0.36 11.15 -10.37
N ALA A 62 0.50 9.86 -10.72
CA ALA A 62 0.61 8.68 -9.86
C ALA A 62 1.25 8.94 -8.48
N GLY A 63 0.49 9.56 -7.59
CA GLY A 63 0.63 9.36 -6.16
C GLY A 63 0.08 7.98 -5.96
N ALA A 64 0.96 7.06 -5.60
CA ALA A 64 0.63 5.69 -5.34
C ALA A 64 -0.34 5.62 -4.15
N GLN A 65 -1.63 5.82 -4.41
CA GLN A 65 -2.69 5.43 -3.49
C GLN A 65 -2.83 3.93 -3.66
N SER A 66 -2.61 3.21 -2.57
CA SER A 66 -2.96 1.80 -2.45
C SER A 66 -4.46 1.64 -2.69
N ALA A 67 -4.85 1.44 -3.95
CA ALA A 67 -6.12 0.82 -4.28
C ALA A 67 -6.01 -0.64 -3.81
N GLY A 68 -6.25 -0.88 -2.51
CA GLY A 68 -6.26 -2.21 -1.90
C GLY A 68 -4.96 -3.04 -2.01
N GLY A 69 -3.90 -2.48 -2.59
CA GLY A 69 -2.64 -3.18 -2.84
C GLY A 69 -1.45 -2.45 -2.24
N SER A 70 -0.65 -3.18 -1.46
CA SER A 70 0.60 -2.66 -0.89
C SER A 70 1.59 -2.26 -1.98
N LEU A 71 2.30 -1.15 -1.79
CA LEU A 71 3.42 -0.75 -2.64
C LEU A 71 4.67 -1.60 -2.40
N ILE A 72 4.67 -2.36 -1.32
CA ILE A 72 5.72 -3.28 -0.96
C ILE A 72 5.16 -4.69 -1.05
N ARG A 73 5.77 -5.49 -1.92
CA ARG A 73 5.46 -6.91 -2.06
C ARG A 73 6.51 -7.72 -1.32
N LEU A 74 6.12 -8.26 -0.16
CA LEU A 74 6.91 -9.20 0.60
C LEU A 74 6.55 -10.61 0.13
N VAL A 75 7.55 -11.37 -0.34
CA VAL A 75 7.31 -12.69 -0.94
C VAL A 75 7.54 -13.77 0.10
N GLU A 76 6.46 -14.17 0.78
CA GLU A 76 6.43 -15.32 1.69
C GLU A 76 6.62 -16.64 0.93
N THR A 77 7.27 -17.60 1.57
CA THR A 77 7.49 -18.93 0.99
C THR A 77 6.41 -19.86 1.53
N GLN A 78 5.29 -20.00 0.82
CA GLN A 78 4.32 -21.06 1.13
C GLN A 78 4.80 -22.40 0.53
N ASN A 79 5.81 -23.01 1.15
CA ASN A 79 6.27 -24.34 0.76
C ASN A 79 5.84 -25.37 1.81
N PRO A 80 5.03 -26.39 1.46
CA PRO A 80 4.60 -27.41 2.43
C PRO A 80 5.73 -28.35 2.92
N ALA A 81 6.96 -28.21 2.39
CA ALA A 81 8.14 -28.96 2.82
C ALA A 81 9.19 -28.08 3.50
N MET A 82 8.77 -27.09 4.30
CA MET A 82 9.73 -26.32 5.10
C MET A 82 10.52 -27.25 6.04
N PRO A 83 11.84 -27.00 6.22
CA PRO A 83 12.62 -27.76 7.18
C PRO A 83 12.02 -27.56 8.58
N SER A 84 12.15 -28.56 9.45
CA SER A 84 11.58 -28.53 10.82
C SER A 84 12.12 -27.41 11.73
N THR A 85 13.06 -26.60 11.22
CA THR A 85 13.62 -25.41 11.87
C THR A 85 12.93 -24.12 11.44
N HIS A 86 11.89 -24.19 10.60
CA HIS A 86 11.15 -23.05 10.07
C HIS A 86 9.65 -23.28 10.25
N ALA A 87 8.94 -22.17 10.48
CA ALA A 87 7.49 -22.13 10.48
C ALA A 87 6.93 -22.17 9.04
N ALA A 88 5.61 -22.31 8.91
CA ALA A 88 4.93 -22.61 7.65
C ALA A 88 5.08 -21.56 6.54
N LEU A 89 5.35 -20.28 6.85
CA LEU A 89 5.62 -19.21 5.87
C LEU A 89 7.14 -18.99 5.63
N GLY A 90 7.97 -19.76 6.34
CA GLY A 90 9.41 -19.78 6.17
C GLY A 90 10.20 -18.92 7.12
N THR A 91 9.60 -18.53 8.25
CA THR A 91 10.31 -17.82 9.30
C THR A 91 11.12 -18.82 10.14
N PRO A 92 12.45 -18.64 10.31
CA PRO A 92 13.25 -19.55 11.13
C PRO A 92 12.83 -19.50 12.61
N HIS A 93 12.71 -20.67 13.25
CA HIS A 93 12.39 -20.78 14.68
C HIS A 93 13.37 -19.98 15.55
N ALA A 94 14.66 -20.07 15.24
CA ALA A 94 15.71 -19.35 15.96
C ALA A 94 15.57 -17.82 15.82
N TRP A 95 15.04 -17.33 14.69
CA TRP A 95 14.77 -15.91 14.53
C TRP A 95 13.57 -15.49 15.39
N LEU A 96 12.47 -16.25 15.36
CA LEU A 96 11.29 -16.00 16.21
C LEU A 96 11.63 -16.01 17.71
N GLU A 97 12.48 -16.95 18.15
CA GLU A 97 13.01 -17.02 19.51
C GLU A 97 13.90 -15.81 19.84
N GLY A 98 14.74 -15.40 18.89
CA GLY A 98 15.59 -14.22 19.03
C GLY A 98 14.81 -12.92 19.20
N GLN A 99 13.63 -12.83 18.59
CA GLN A 99 12.68 -11.71 18.74
C GLN A 99 11.84 -11.80 20.03
N GLY A 100 11.96 -12.88 20.81
CA GLY A 100 11.17 -13.07 22.02
C GLY A 100 9.68 -13.33 21.78
N LEU A 101 9.30 -13.79 20.58
CA LEU A 101 7.90 -13.98 20.17
C LEU A 101 7.32 -15.33 20.59
N ILE A 102 8.13 -16.20 21.19
CA ILE A 102 7.74 -17.53 21.63
C ILE A 102 7.51 -17.51 23.14
N ALA A 103 6.24 -17.46 23.55
CA ALA A 103 5.80 -17.60 24.93
C ALA A 103 5.17 -18.98 25.19
N ASP A 104 4.90 -19.31 26.47
CA ASP A 104 4.30 -20.59 26.86
C ASP A 104 2.99 -20.85 26.10
N GLY A 105 3.02 -21.84 25.21
CA GLY A 105 1.87 -22.29 24.43
C GLY A 105 1.72 -21.64 23.05
N THR A 106 2.54 -20.63 22.70
CA THR A 106 2.55 -20.06 21.34
C THR A 106 3.35 -20.97 20.40
N THR A 107 2.72 -21.39 19.30
CA THR A 107 3.42 -22.14 18.25
C THR A 107 4.18 -21.21 17.30
N TYR A 108 5.23 -21.70 16.63
CA TYR A 108 5.96 -20.91 15.64
C TYR A 108 5.08 -20.44 14.46
N ASP A 109 4.12 -21.28 14.05
CA ASP A 109 3.16 -20.95 12.99
C ASP A 109 2.17 -19.85 13.39
N GLU A 110 1.81 -19.77 14.67
CA GLU A 110 1.01 -18.67 15.21
C GLU A 110 1.85 -17.40 15.31
N ALA A 111 3.09 -17.51 15.80
CA ALA A 111 3.99 -16.38 15.95
C ALA A 111 4.32 -15.70 14.61
N GLU A 112 4.60 -16.45 13.54
CA GLU A 112 4.91 -15.87 12.23
C GLU A 112 3.71 -15.14 11.57
N ARG A 113 2.48 -15.50 11.95
CA ARG A 113 1.24 -14.88 11.44
C ARG A 113 0.74 -13.73 12.31
N ALA A 114 1.34 -13.57 13.48
CA ALA A 114 0.99 -12.51 14.40
C ALA A 114 1.47 -11.16 13.87
N ASN A 115 0.98 -10.12 14.53
CA ASN A 115 1.42 -8.74 14.38
C ASN A 115 1.52 -8.17 15.81
N PRO A 116 2.67 -8.38 16.48
CA PRO A 116 2.84 -8.06 17.90
C PRO A 116 2.82 -6.55 18.20
N ASP A 117 3.29 -5.73 17.26
CA ASP A 117 3.42 -4.27 17.43
C ASP A 117 2.25 -3.47 16.85
N GLY A 118 1.37 -4.13 16.10
CA GLY A 118 0.12 -3.59 15.58
C GLY A 118 0.26 -2.77 14.29
N ASP A 119 1.36 -2.93 13.56
CA ASP A 119 1.60 -2.21 12.32
C ASP A 119 0.90 -2.85 11.10
N ALA A 120 1.33 -2.58 9.87
CA ALA A 120 0.69 -3.15 8.67
C ALA A 120 1.20 -4.54 8.28
N PHE A 121 2.23 -5.06 8.97
CA PHE A 121 2.98 -6.24 8.57
C PHE A 121 2.83 -7.37 9.60
N THR A 122 2.88 -8.60 9.11
CA THR A 122 3.00 -9.77 9.99
C THR A 122 4.45 -10.03 10.34
N THR A 123 4.71 -10.77 11.40
CA THR A 123 6.05 -11.19 11.79
C THR A 123 6.82 -11.89 10.64
N ALA A 124 6.17 -12.73 9.84
CA ALA A 124 6.80 -13.35 8.66
C ALA A 124 7.18 -12.32 7.59
N GLN A 125 6.33 -11.32 7.40
CA GLN A 125 6.56 -10.21 6.47
C GLN A 125 7.74 -9.36 6.93
N GLU A 126 7.87 -9.13 8.22
CA GLU A 126 8.98 -8.40 8.80
C GLU A 126 10.30 -9.16 8.73
N TYR A 127 10.27 -10.49 8.90
CA TYR A 127 11.41 -11.33 8.58
C TYR A 127 11.84 -11.15 7.10
N ILE A 128 10.90 -11.08 6.16
CA ILE A 128 11.24 -10.82 4.74
C ILE A 128 11.72 -9.37 4.54
N GLY A 129 11.15 -8.42 5.29
CA GLY A 129 11.51 -7.00 5.27
C GLY A 129 12.88 -6.69 5.89
N ASP A 130 13.41 -7.62 6.70
CA ASP A 130 14.56 -7.39 7.58
C ASP A 130 14.29 -6.29 8.62
N THR A 131 13.11 -6.34 9.23
CA THR A 131 12.62 -5.39 10.24
C THR A 131 12.39 -6.05 11.60
N ASP A 132 12.19 -5.23 12.64
CA ASP A 132 11.92 -5.65 14.02
C ASP A 132 10.41 -5.78 14.28
N PRO A 133 9.90 -7.01 14.52
CA PRO A 133 8.48 -7.30 14.74
C PRO A 133 7.89 -6.88 16.07
N THR A 134 8.65 -6.13 16.85
CA THR A 134 8.24 -5.60 18.14
C THR A 134 8.26 -4.07 18.18
N ASP A 135 8.64 -3.43 17.07
CA ASP A 135 8.71 -1.98 16.92
C ASP A 135 7.92 -1.52 15.69
N ALA A 136 6.73 -0.97 15.91
CA ALA A 136 5.88 -0.45 14.84
C ALA A 136 6.50 0.72 14.05
N GLY A 137 7.63 1.27 14.51
CA GLY A 137 8.45 2.23 13.75
C GLY A 137 9.43 1.59 12.77
N SER A 138 9.65 0.28 12.87
CA SER A 138 10.55 -0.51 12.05
C SER A 138 9.77 -1.27 10.97
N TYR A 139 9.58 -0.64 9.81
CA TYR A 139 8.85 -1.24 8.69
C TYR A 139 9.58 -1.02 7.36
N PRO A 140 9.36 -1.89 6.35
CA PRO A 140 9.86 -1.64 5.00
C PRO A 140 9.31 -0.30 4.49
N CYS A 141 10.20 0.62 4.10
CA CYS A 141 9.80 1.98 3.75
C CYS A 141 10.36 2.41 2.38
N ILE A 142 9.46 2.87 1.51
CA ILE A 142 9.82 3.63 0.30
C ILE A 142 9.97 5.08 0.71
N THR A 143 11.20 5.59 0.66
CA THR A 143 11.57 6.94 1.09
C THR A 143 11.40 7.98 -0.02
N GLY A 144 11.24 7.53 -1.26
CA GLY A 144 10.90 8.43 -2.37
C GLY A 144 10.57 7.72 -3.66
N ALA A 145 9.83 8.41 -4.53
CA ALA A 145 9.60 8.00 -5.91
C ALA A 145 9.73 9.22 -6.82
N SER A 146 10.26 9.02 -8.02
CA SER A 146 10.36 10.11 -8.99
C SER A 146 10.21 9.61 -10.43
N LEU A 147 9.55 10.43 -11.23
CA LEU A 147 9.42 10.26 -12.67
C LEU A 147 10.42 11.21 -13.35
N GLY A 148 11.48 10.64 -13.92
CA GLY A 148 12.43 11.33 -14.80
C GLY A 148 12.34 10.78 -16.23
N PRO A 149 13.46 10.57 -16.95
CA PRO A 149 13.43 9.80 -18.20
C PRO A 149 12.99 8.34 -17.97
N TYR A 150 13.16 7.84 -16.75
CA TYR A 150 12.73 6.53 -16.26
C TYR A 150 12.13 6.66 -14.85
N PHE A 151 11.30 5.70 -14.44
CA PHE A 151 10.79 5.63 -13.07
C PHE A 151 11.87 5.12 -12.11
N GLU A 152 11.93 5.73 -10.93
CA GLU A 152 12.85 5.40 -9.85
C GLU A 152 12.14 5.39 -8.50
N ILE A 153 12.54 4.45 -7.64
CA ILE A 153 12.22 4.43 -6.21
C ILE A 153 13.49 4.51 -5.38
N ARG A 154 13.38 5.17 -4.22
CA ARG A 154 14.36 5.20 -3.13
C ARG A 154 13.75 4.53 -1.90
N PHE A 155 14.54 3.76 -1.19
CA PHE A 155 14.10 2.95 -0.05
C PHE A 155 15.28 2.59 0.85
N ASP A 156 15.02 2.22 2.09
CA ASP A 156 16.05 1.64 2.96
C ASP A 156 16.20 0.14 2.67
N SER A 157 17.41 -0.28 2.34
CA SER A 157 17.73 -1.64 1.95
C SER A 157 18.49 -2.41 3.04
N SER A 158 18.33 -3.73 3.04
CA SER A 158 19.14 -4.67 3.79
C SER A 158 20.09 -5.41 2.86
N THR A 159 21.33 -5.63 3.31
CA THR A 159 22.29 -6.50 2.61
C THR A 159 21.84 -7.97 2.57
N GLY A 160 20.91 -8.37 3.44
CA GLY A 160 20.38 -9.73 3.55
C GLY A 160 19.16 -10.00 2.69
N ARG A 161 18.73 -9.05 1.83
CA ARG A 161 17.51 -9.18 1.01
C ARG A 161 17.78 -8.85 -0.46
N VAL A 162 16.96 -9.44 -1.33
CA VAL A 162 16.97 -9.19 -2.78
C VAL A 162 15.79 -8.30 -3.14
N TYR A 163 16.08 -7.20 -3.83
CA TYR A 163 15.10 -6.21 -4.23
C TYR A 163 14.89 -6.22 -5.74
N THR A 164 13.62 -6.17 -6.14
CA THR A 164 13.21 -6.06 -7.55
C THR A 164 12.10 -5.03 -7.67
N LEU A 165 12.22 -4.10 -8.61
CA LEU A 165 11.12 -3.24 -8.98
C LEU A 165 10.23 -4.01 -9.96
N ILE A 166 8.95 -4.12 -9.64
CA ILE A 166 7.94 -4.73 -10.51
C ILE A 166 6.89 -3.68 -10.89
N GLY A 167 6.31 -3.82 -12.07
CA GLY A 167 5.30 -2.93 -12.60
C GLY A 167 4.13 -3.67 -13.25
N SER A 168 2.98 -2.99 -13.30
CA SER A 168 1.76 -3.47 -13.95
C SER A 168 1.11 -2.39 -14.82
N SER A 169 0.52 -2.80 -15.94
CA SER A 169 -0.33 -1.93 -16.77
C SER A 169 -1.68 -1.61 -16.15
N ASP A 170 -2.19 -2.54 -15.34
CA ASP A 170 -3.52 -2.48 -14.77
C ASP A 170 -3.50 -3.14 -13.38
N LEU A 171 -4.21 -2.54 -12.42
CA LEU A 171 -4.39 -3.12 -11.10
C LEU A 171 -5.47 -4.21 -11.09
N VAL A 172 -6.33 -4.27 -12.11
CA VAL A 172 -7.43 -5.24 -12.20
C VAL A 172 -6.92 -6.68 -12.37
N ASP A 173 -5.93 -6.89 -13.24
CA ASP A 173 -5.43 -8.22 -13.59
C ASP A 173 -4.33 -8.74 -12.63
N ASP A 174 -3.95 -7.95 -11.61
CA ASP A 174 -2.85 -8.19 -10.63
C ASP A 174 -1.58 -8.81 -11.25
N THR A 175 -1.29 -8.46 -12.50
CA THR A 175 -0.19 -9.03 -13.26
C THR A 175 1.05 -8.15 -13.15
N TRP A 176 2.00 -8.56 -12.33
CA TRP A 176 3.23 -7.81 -12.08
C TRP A 176 4.43 -8.40 -12.81
N THR A 177 5.13 -7.57 -13.58
CA THR A 177 6.32 -7.95 -14.33
C THR A 177 7.55 -7.18 -13.86
N LYS A 178 8.74 -7.76 -14.01
CA LYS A 178 9.99 -7.11 -13.61
C LYS A 178 10.24 -5.89 -14.48
N VAL A 179 10.55 -4.75 -13.85
CA VAL A 179 10.97 -3.54 -14.56
C VAL A 179 12.40 -3.75 -15.06
N PRO A 180 12.67 -3.66 -16.38
CA PRO A 180 14.00 -3.85 -16.94
C PRO A 180 15.04 -2.94 -16.30
N GLY A 181 16.17 -3.50 -15.88
CA GLY A 181 17.28 -2.77 -15.27
C GLY A 181 17.15 -2.49 -13.77
N ALA A 182 16.00 -2.79 -13.17
CA ALA A 182 15.69 -2.48 -11.78
C ALA A 182 15.63 -3.74 -10.89
N GLY A 183 16.75 -4.47 -10.82
CA GLY A 183 16.88 -5.73 -10.10
C GLY A 183 16.47 -6.96 -10.93
N PRO A 184 16.45 -8.17 -10.33
CA PRO A 184 16.78 -8.47 -8.94
C PRO A 184 18.25 -8.20 -8.60
N ARG A 185 18.52 -7.62 -7.42
CA ARG A 185 19.88 -7.52 -6.85
C ARG A 185 19.83 -7.45 -5.33
N LEU A 186 20.95 -7.79 -4.69
CA LEU A 186 21.12 -7.59 -3.25
C LEU A 186 21.02 -6.11 -2.89
N GLY A 187 20.47 -5.82 -1.71
CA GLY A 187 20.50 -4.49 -1.12
C GLY A 187 21.90 -4.10 -0.66
N CYS A 188 22.12 -2.79 -0.49
CA CYS A 188 23.42 -2.25 -0.10
C CYS A 188 23.56 -1.98 1.41
N GLY A 189 22.47 -2.06 2.18
CA GLY A 189 22.46 -1.66 3.60
C GLY A 189 22.28 -0.14 3.73
N GLY A 190 21.10 0.30 4.16
CA GLY A 190 20.70 1.71 4.15
C GLY A 190 20.12 2.17 2.82
N GLU A 191 20.07 3.48 2.59
CA GLU A 191 19.42 4.10 1.44
C GLU A 191 19.92 3.51 0.11
N ASP A 192 18.96 3.05 -0.71
CA ASP A 192 19.20 2.40 -1.98
C ASP A 192 18.19 2.86 -3.04
N VAL A 193 18.53 2.60 -4.31
CA VAL A 193 17.80 3.11 -5.46
C VAL A 193 17.59 2.03 -6.52
N LEU A 194 16.35 1.84 -6.95
CA LEU A 194 16.02 1.02 -8.12
C LEU A 194 15.44 1.90 -9.21
N ARG A 195 16.07 1.86 -10.38
CA ARG A 195 15.73 2.66 -11.56
C ARG A 195 15.56 1.76 -12.78
N GLY A 196 14.46 1.95 -13.50
CA GLY A 196 14.25 1.27 -14.79
C GLY A 196 15.16 1.81 -15.90
N THR A 197 15.41 1.01 -16.94
CA THR A 197 16.23 1.43 -18.10
C THR A 197 15.43 1.65 -19.38
N ASN A 198 14.16 1.26 -19.40
CA ASN A 198 13.27 1.44 -20.53
C ASN A 198 12.12 2.35 -20.12
N GLN A 199 11.57 3.11 -21.08
CA GLN A 199 10.23 3.64 -20.88
C GLN A 199 9.28 2.43 -20.71
N PRO A 200 8.43 2.41 -19.68
CA PRO A 200 7.58 1.26 -19.40
C PRO A 200 6.75 0.97 -20.64
N PRO A 201 6.62 -0.29 -21.08
CA PRO A 201 5.60 -0.57 -22.08
C PRO A 201 4.19 -0.65 -21.45
N TRP A 202 4.01 -0.57 -20.13
CA TRP A 202 2.77 -1.02 -19.45
C TRP A 202 2.43 -0.28 -18.15
N GLY A 203 1.87 0.93 -18.26
CA GLY A 203 1.10 1.62 -17.20
C GLY A 203 1.86 2.22 -16.00
N PRO A 204 1.15 2.95 -15.11
CA PRO A 204 1.72 3.82 -14.07
C PRO A 204 1.97 3.13 -12.72
N PHE A 205 1.77 1.81 -12.60
CA PHE A 205 1.74 1.12 -11.32
C PHE A 205 3.03 0.37 -11.03
N TYR A 206 3.58 0.57 -9.83
CA TYR A 206 4.85 -0.01 -9.40
C TYR A 206 4.77 -0.56 -7.97
N ARG A 207 5.54 -1.61 -7.70
CA ARG A 207 5.79 -2.14 -6.35
C ARG A 207 7.27 -2.44 -6.16
N LEU A 208 7.76 -2.25 -4.94
CA LEU A 208 9.03 -2.81 -4.49
C LEU A 208 8.79 -4.24 -4.04
N GLN A 209 9.39 -5.21 -4.73
CA GLN A 209 9.36 -6.61 -4.29
C GLN A 209 10.62 -6.94 -3.49
N ILE A 210 10.44 -7.54 -2.31
CA ILE A 210 11.50 -8.01 -1.42
C ILE A 210 11.43 -9.53 -1.29
N ASN A 211 12.59 -10.17 -1.45
CA ASN A 211 12.76 -11.61 -1.36
C ASN A 211 13.93 -11.95 -0.42
N LEU A 212 13.85 -13.12 0.21
CA LEU A 212 15.04 -13.78 0.76
C LEU A 212 16.01 -14.14 -0.38
N PRO A 213 17.33 -14.16 -0.14
CA PRO A 213 18.36 -14.40 -1.16
C PRO A 213 18.35 -15.83 -1.73
#